data_AF-A0A4Z2JGX2-F1
#
_entry.id   AF-A0A4Z2JGX2-F1
#
_cell.length_a   1.000
_cell.length_b   1.000
_cell.length_c   1.000
_cell.angle_alpha   90.00
_cell.angle_beta   90.00
_cell.angle_gamma   90.00
#
_symmetry.space_group_name_H-M   'P 1'
#
loop_
_entity.id
_entity.type
_entity.pdbx_description
1 polymer ?
#
loop_
_entity_poly.entity_id
_entity_poly.type
_entity_poly.pdbx_seq_one_letter_code
_entity_poly.pdbx_strand_id
1 'polypeptide(L)'
;MDFYAMLHGFALIIVMYRRRRKAIAEIWPKYCFFLACMLTFQYFICIGIPPAACKEYPWRFPYPHTDSKVVKWFYIPDFLTQPNPSFLIYDFMLLLCASLQRQVFDEENMAAVRIMAGDNVEICRDLDAATFSVHNPVPDFIHCRYKHLHESDATITLQQQQWPEYV
;
A
#
# COMPACT_ATOMS: atom_id res chain seq x y z
N MET A 1 11.32 13.29 -1.95
CA MET A 1 10.92 12.21 -2.87
C MET A 1 12.13 11.84 -3.70
N ASP A 2 12.54 10.59 -3.60
CA ASP A 2 13.67 10.00 -4.33
C ASP A 2 13.17 9.08 -5.45
N PHE A 3 14.11 8.51 -6.20
CA PHE A 3 13.84 7.57 -7.28
C PHE A 3 13.10 6.31 -6.79
N TYR A 4 13.40 5.84 -5.59
CA TYR A 4 12.78 4.66 -4.99
C TYR A 4 11.30 4.90 -4.68
N ALA A 5 10.95 6.06 -4.13
CA ALA A 5 9.57 6.47 -3.91
C ALA A 5 8.76 6.50 -5.21
N MET A 6 9.36 6.92 -6.34
CA MET A 6 8.72 6.86 -7.65
C MET A 6 8.44 5.41 -8.08
N LEU A 7 9.37 4.49 -7.84
CA LEU A 7 9.18 3.08 -8.17
C LEU A 7 8.10 2.43 -7.30
N HIS A 8 8.04 2.75 -6.00
CA HIS A 8 6.94 2.34 -5.12
C HIS A 8 5.59 2.86 -5.63
N GLY A 9 5.53 4.13 -6.05
CA GLY A 9 4.33 4.71 -6.65
C GLY A 9 3.89 3.99 -7.92
N PHE A 10 4.84 3.67 -8.82
CA PHE A 10 4.54 2.92 -10.04
C PHE A 10 4.05 1.49 -9.75
N ALA A 11 4.69 0.79 -8.81
CA ALA A 11 4.25 -0.53 -8.37
C ALA A 11 2.84 -0.49 -7.78
N LEU A 12 2.52 0.53 -6.98
CA LEU A 12 1.18 0.75 -6.43
C LEU A 12 0.15 1.00 -7.54
N ILE A 13 0.47 1.82 -8.55
CA ILE A 13 -0.41 2.06 -9.69
C ILE A 13 -0.70 0.75 -10.44
N ILE A 14 0.30 -0.11 -10.66
CA ILE A 14 0.10 -1.42 -11.30
C ILE A 14 -0.86 -2.30 -10.50
N VAL A 15 -0.72 -2.32 -9.17
CA VAL A 15 -1.62 -3.09 -8.30
C VAL A 15 -3.04 -2.50 -8.33
N MET A 16 -3.17 -1.18 -8.21
CA MET A 16 -4.45 -0.46 -8.18
C MET A 16 -5.16 -0.41 -9.53
N TYR A 17 -4.45 -0.63 -10.64
CA TYR A 17 -5.06 -0.78 -11.96
C TYR A 17 -6.11 -1.92 -11.99
N ARG A 18 -5.95 -2.93 -11.12
CA ARG A 18 -6.98 -3.95 -10.89
C ARG A 18 -8.04 -3.38 -9.93
N ARG A 19 -9.19 -2.95 -10.47
CA ARG A 19 -10.28 -2.36 -9.65
C ARG A 19 -10.97 -3.35 -8.70
N ARG A 20 -10.84 -4.67 -8.91
CA ARG A 20 -11.52 -5.71 -8.12
C ARG A 20 -10.62 -6.26 -7.02
N ARG A 21 -11.10 -6.28 -5.78
CA ARG A 21 -10.39 -6.81 -4.59
C ARG A 21 -9.82 -8.20 -4.80
N LYS A 22 -10.60 -9.14 -5.38
CA LYS A 22 -10.13 -10.51 -5.63
C LYS A 22 -8.92 -10.56 -6.58
N ALA A 23 -8.89 -9.68 -7.59
CA ALA A 23 -7.77 -9.59 -8.51
C ALA A 23 -6.54 -8.92 -7.87
N ILE A 24 -6.74 -7.98 -6.94
CA ILE A 24 -5.67 -7.40 -6.12
C ILE A 24 -5.06 -8.48 -5.22
N ALA A 25 -5.88 -9.27 -4.52
CA ALA A 25 -5.42 -10.33 -3.63
C ALA A 25 -4.52 -11.36 -4.34
N GLU A 26 -4.85 -11.72 -5.59
CA GLU A 26 -4.06 -12.67 -6.39
C GLU A 26 -2.65 -12.15 -6.72
N ILE A 27 -2.50 -10.84 -7.00
CA ILE A 27 -1.21 -10.23 -7.34
C ILE A 27 -0.44 -9.74 -6.10
N TRP A 28 -1.12 -9.57 -4.96
CA TRP A 28 -0.56 -9.08 -3.71
C TRP A 28 0.73 -9.79 -3.24
N PRO A 29 0.85 -11.14 -3.27
CA PRO A 29 2.10 -11.79 -2.90
C PRO A 29 3.29 -11.41 -3.79
N LYS A 30 3.06 -11.10 -5.08
CA LYS A 30 4.11 -10.59 -5.99
C LYS A 30 4.53 -9.17 -5.59
N TYR A 31 3.58 -8.34 -5.15
CA TYR A 31 3.88 -7.01 -4.62
C TYR A 31 4.67 -7.07 -3.32
N CYS A 32 4.31 -7.93 -2.37
CA CYS A 32 5.09 -8.16 -1.14
C CYS A 32 6.53 -8.61 -1.46
N PHE A 33 6.70 -9.53 -2.43
CA PHE A 33 8.02 -9.96 -2.87
C PHE A 33 8.83 -8.80 -3.46
N PHE A 34 8.22 -7.99 -4.33
CA PHE A 34 8.84 -6.79 -4.87
C PHE A 34 9.31 -5.83 -3.76
N LEU A 35 8.47 -5.54 -2.76
CA LEU A 35 8.84 -4.71 -1.61
C LEU A 35 10.02 -5.28 -0.82
N ALA A 36 10.04 -6.59 -0.57
CA ALA A 36 11.13 -7.25 0.14
C ALA A 36 12.47 -7.18 -0.64
N CYS A 37 12.43 -7.42 -1.96
CA CYS A 37 13.60 -7.28 -2.82
C CYS A 37 14.13 -5.84 -2.83
N MET A 38 13.23 -4.86 -2.94
CA MET A 38 13.56 -3.43 -2.92
C MET A 38 14.24 -3.00 -1.63
N LEU A 39 13.65 -3.36 -0.48
CA LEU A 39 14.22 -3.06 0.84
C LEU A 39 15.61 -3.68 1.00
N THR A 40 15.77 -4.93 0.56
CA THR A 40 17.06 -5.63 0.60
C THR A 40 18.11 -4.91 -0.25
N PHE A 41 17.73 -4.46 -1.45
CA PHE A 41 18.63 -3.75 -2.36
C PHE A 41 19.02 -2.37 -1.80
N GLN A 42 18.08 -1.61 -1.24
CA GLN A 42 18.36 -0.34 -0.57
C GLN A 42 19.28 -0.52 0.64
N TYR A 43 19.13 -1.61 1.40
CA TYR A 43 20.04 -1.94 2.50
C TYR A 43 21.47 -2.17 2.03
N PHE A 44 21.67 -2.92 0.93
CA PHE A 44 22.99 -3.09 0.33
C PHE A 44 23.59 -1.77 -0.15
N ILE A 45 22.78 -0.86 -0.69
CA ILE A 45 23.21 0.49 -1.06
C ILE A 45 23.67 1.27 0.18
N CYS A 46 22.93 1.22 1.29
CA CYS A 46 23.34 1.90 2.53
C CYS A 46 24.67 1.36 3.08
N ILE A 47 24.98 0.07 2.87
CA ILE A 47 26.26 -0.51 3.27
C ILE A 47 27.39 0.00 2.37
N GLY A 48 27.19 -0.01 1.05
CA GLY A 48 28.19 0.42 0.07
C GLY A 48 29.48 -0.40 0.09
N ILE A 49 30.54 0.15 -0.51
CA ILE A 49 31.89 -0.40 -0.55
C ILE A 49 32.63 0.01 0.73
N PRO A 50 33.40 -0.90 1.37
CA PRO A 50 34.17 -0.58 2.55
C PRO A 50 35.17 0.57 2.28
N PRO A 51 35.21 1.61 3.13
CA PRO A 51 36.10 2.76 2.93
C PRO A 51 37.59 2.38 2.98
N ALA A 52 37.92 1.24 3.59
CA ALA A 52 39.28 0.69 3.62
C ALA A 52 39.83 0.30 2.24
N ALA A 53 38.99 0.16 1.21
CA ALA A 53 39.43 -0.17 -0.13
C ALA A 53 40.09 1.01 -0.88
N CYS A 54 40.01 2.24 -0.35
CA CYS A 54 40.54 3.47 -0.95
C CYS A 54 40.16 3.65 -2.43
N LYS A 55 38.98 3.15 -2.82
CA LYS A 55 38.42 3.30 -4.16
C LYS A 55 37.25 4.28 -4.09
N GLU A 56 37.28 5.28 -4.95
CA GLU A 56 36.14 6.16 -5.14
C GLU A 56 35.10 5.53 -6.06
N TYR A 57 33.86 5.99 -5.93
CA TYR A 57 32.80 5.51 -6.79
C TYR A 57 32.87 6.10 -8.20
N PRO A 58 32.42 5.35 -9.23
CA PRO A 58 32.53 5.77 -10.63
C PRO A 58 31.84 7.11 -10.96
N TRP A 59 30.78 7.49 -10.25
CA TRP A 59 30.07 8.78 -10.48
C TRP A 59 30.79 10.01 -9.93
N ARG A 60 31.91 9.84 -9.21
CA ARG A 60 32.77 10.93 -8.71
C ARG A 60 34.09 11.07 -9.47
N PHE A 61 34.51 10.03 -10.20
CA PHE A 61 35.78 9.97 -10.94
C PHE A 61 35.55 10.12 -12.47
N PRO A 62 36.45 10.75 -13.24
CA PRO A 62 37.67 11.49 -12.89
C PRO A 62 37.46 13.00 -12.65
N TYR A 63 36.28 13.53 -12.97
CA TYR A 63 35.85 14.90 -12.65
C TYR A 63 34.43 14.81 -12.08
N PRO A 64 34.10 15.52 -10.98
CA PRO A 64 32.79 15.46 -10.35
C PRO A 64 31.75 16.20 -11.21
N HIS A 65 31.34 15.59 -12.32
CA HIS A 65 30.27 16.12 -13.17
C HIS A 65 28.88 15.85 -12.59
N THR A 66 28.76 14.90 -11.66
CA THR A 66 27.48 14.54 -11.05
C THR A 66 27.20 15.43 -9.84
N ASP A 67 26.18 16.28 -9.95
CA ASP A 67 25.68 17.07 -8.82
C ASP A 67 25.28 16.14 -7.67
N SER A 68 25.74 16.46 -6.46
CA SER A 68 25.37 15.77 -5.22
C SER A 68 23.86 15.69 -5.01
N LYS A 69 23.08 16.63 -5.55
CA LYS A 69 21.61 16.57 -5.54
C LYS A 69 21.07 15.40 -6.37
N VAL A 70 21.68 15.11 -7.52
CA VAL A 70 21.29 14.01 -8.41
C VAL A 70 21.63 12.67 -7.77
N VAL A 71 22.83 12.54 -7.19
CA VAL A 71 23.24 11.34 -6.45
C VAL A 71 22.29 11.05 -5.28
N LYS A 72 21.94 12.10 -4.51
CA LYS A 72 20.97 11.98 -3.42
C LYS A 72 19.59 11.58 -3.92
N TRP A 73 19.14 12.12 -5.05
CA TRP A 73 17.83 11.79 -5.62
C TRP A 73 17.74 10.34 -6.11
N PHE A 74 18.81 9.83 -6.74
CA PHE A 74 18.87 8.42 -7.14
C PHE A 74 19.07 7.43 -5.98
N TYR A 75 19.44 7.92 -4.79
CA TYR A 75 19.72 7.09 -3.61
C TYR A 75 20.80 6.03 -3.90
N ILE A 76 21.94 6.47 -4.44
CA ILE A 76 23.12 5.65 -4.74
C ILE A 76 24.13 5.81 -3.58
N PRO A 77 24.95 4.79 -3.24
CA PRO A 77 25.95 4.96 -2.19
C PRO A 77 26.91 6.09 -2.53
N ASP A 78 27.38 6.86 -1.57
CA ASP A 78 28.44 7.84 -1.81
C ASP A 78 29.13 8.18 -0.49
N PHE A 79 30.43 8.47 -0.54
CA PHE A 79 31.18 8.85 0.65
C PHE A 79 30.93 10.32 1.05
N LEU A 80 30.72 11.21 0.08
CA LEU A 80 30.43 12.62 0.34
C LEU A 80 28.96 12.83 0.76
N THR A 81 28.03 12.27 -0.01
CA THR A 81 26.60 12.34 0.28
C THR A 81 26.03 10.97 0.62
N GLN A 82 26.21 10.56 1.88
CA GLN A 82 25.72 9.27 2.35
C GLN A 82 24.19 9.17 2.25
N PRO A 83 23.65 8.03 1.79
CA PRO A 83 22.21 7.78 1.79
C PRO A 83 21.68 7.73 3.23
N ASN A 84 20.54 8.36 3.49
CA ASN A 84 19.95 8.38 4.82
C ASN A 84 19.27 7.03 5.11
N PRO A 85 19.74 6.24 6.11
CA PRO A 85 19.19 4.92 6.41
C PRO A 85 17.78 4.98 7.02
N SER A 86 17.34 6.14 7.55
CA SER A 86 16.00 6.28 8.11
C SER A 86 14.90 6.03 7.08
N PHE A 87 15.18 6.15 5.77
CA PHE A 87 14.19 5.84 4.73
C PHE A 87 13.80 4.36 4.71
N LEU A 88 14.71 3.46 5.08
CA LEU A 88 14.43 2.02 5.16
C LEU A 88 13.37 1.70 6.22
N ILE A 89 13.19 2.55 7.23
CA ILE A 89 12.15 2.36 8.25
C ILE A 89 10.77 2.49 7.60
N TYR A 90 10.58 3.46 6.70
CA TYR A 90 9.30 3.64 6.00
C TYR A 90 9.02 2.45 5.07
N ASP A 91 10.03 1.96 4.36
CA ASP A 91 9.90 0.82 3.46
C ASP A 91 9.66 -0.48 4.23
N PHE A 92 10.27 -0.62 5.42
CA PHE A 92 9.97 -1.71 6.35
C PHE A 92 8.53 -1.67 6.86
N MET A 93 8.04 -0.49 7.29
CA MET A 93 6.65 -0.34 7.73
C MET A 93 5.67 -0.64 6.60
N LEU A 94 5.99 -0.22 5.37
CA LEU A 94 5.20 -0.56 4.19
C LEU A 94 5.16 -2.07 3.95
N LEU A 95 6.31 -2.75 4.02
CA LEU A 95 6.40 -4.20 3.88
C LEU A 95 5.65 -4.94 5.00
N LEU A 96 5.73 -4.46 6.23
CA LEU A 96 5.01 -5.00 7.38
C LEU A 96 3.50 -4.91 7.15
N CYS A 97 2.99 -3.72 6.84
CA CYS A 97 1.57 -3.49 6.54
C CYS A 97 1.11 -4.34 5.35
N ALA A 98 1.90 -4.43 4.28
CA ALA A 98 1.57 -5.26 3.13
C ALA A 98 1.54 -6.75 3.47
N SER A 99 2.44 -7.22 4.33
CA SER A 99 2.49 -8.61 4.78
C SER A 99 1.31 -8.97 5.68
N LEU A 100 0.90 -8.07 6.57
CA LEU A 100 -0.32 -8.22 7.37
C LEU A 100 -1.56 -8.23 6.47
N GLN A 101 -1.64 -7.31 5.50
CA GLN A 101 -2.73 -7.29 4.53
C GLN A 101 -2.81 -8.59 3.72
N ARG A 102 -1.66 -9.20 3.40
CA ARG A 102 -1.61 -10.52 2.76
C ARG A 102 -2.25 -11.60 3.63
N GLN A 103 -1.92 -11.64 4.93
CA GLN A 103 -2.51 -12.59 5.87
C GLN A 103 -4.04 -12.44 5.92
N VAL A 104 -4.54 -11.19 5.93
CA VAL A 104 -5.98 -10.92 5.86
C VAL A 104 -6.61 -11.49 4.58
N PHE A 105 -5.94 -11.39 3.42
CA PHE A 105 -6.42 -11.99 2.18
C PHE A 105 -6.39 -13.53 2.17
N ASP A 106 -5.48 -14.14 2.93
CA ASP A 106 -5.44 -15.60 3.08
C ASP A 106 -6.54 -16.06 4.05
N GLU A 107 -6.76 -15.34 5.15
CA GLU A 107 -7.74 -15.65 6.19
C GLU A 107 -9.20 -15.38 5.77
N GLU A 108 -9.47 -14.40 4.91
CA GLU A 108 -10.84 -14.09 4.46
C GLU A 108 -11.52 -15.26 3.72
N ASN A 109 -10.75 -16.23 3.23
CA ASN A 109 -11.25 -17.43 2.57
C ASN A 109 -11.51 -18.60 3.52
N MET A 110 -11.15 -18.47 4.79
CA MET A 110 -11.40 -19.50 5.80
C MET A 110 -12.86 -19.47 6.25
N ALA A 111 -13.55 -20.62 6.15
CA ALA A 111 -14.97 -20.73 6.50
C ALA A 111 -15.25 -20.34 7.96
N ALA A 112 -14.36 -20.68 8.90
CA ALA A 112 -14.49 -20.30 10.31
C ALA A 112 -14.48 -18.78 10.51
N VAL A 113 -13.60 -18.06 9.81
CA VAL A 113 -13.51 -16.60 9.85
C VAL A 113 -14.74 -15.98 9.20
N ARG A 114 -15.22 -16.51 8.07
CA ARG A 114 -16.44 -16.03 7.42
C ARG A 114 -17.69 -16.15 8.28
N ILE A 115 -17.80 -17.22 9.07
CA ILE A 115 -18.93 -17.40 10.00
C ILE A 115 -18.87 -16.40 11.15
N MET A 116 -17.66 -16.10 11.68
CA MET A 116 -17.50 -15.22 12.84
C MET A 116 -17.51 -13.73 12.48
N ALA A 117 -16.85 -13.35 11.38
CA ALA A 117 -16.57 -11.97 10.99
C ALA A 117 -17.25 -11.53 9.68
N GLY A 118 -17.95 -12.44 8.98
CA GLY A 118 -18.67 -12.15 7.75
C GLY A 118 -17.84 -12.32 6.47
N ASP A 119 -18.46 -11.98 5.34
CA ASP A 119 -17.84 -12.05 4.00
C ASP A 119 -17.41 -10.66 3.53
N ASN A 120 -16.20 -10.56 2.96
CA ASN A 120 -15.60 -9.32 2.43
C ASN A 120 -15.69 -9.22 0.90
N VAL A 121 -16.58 -10.01 0.28
CA VAL A 121 -16.79 -10.00 -1.18
C VAL A 121 -17.47 -8.70 -1.62
N GLU A 122 -16.96 -8.12 -2.70
CA GLU A 122 -17.57 -6.96 -3.36
C GLU A 122 -18.97 -7.31 -3.89
N ILE A 123 -19.98 -6.52 -3.52
CA ILE A 123 -21.35 -6.64 -4.04
C ILE A 123 -21.36 -6.15 -5.49
N CYS A 124 -22.08 -6.85 -6.36
CA CYS A 124 -22.18 -6.50 -7.77
C CYS A 124 -22.86 -5.12 -7.93
N ARG A 125 -22.24 -4.24 -8.72
CA ARG A 125 -22.65 -2.83 -8.90
C ARG A 125 -23.95 -2.64 -9.68
N ASP A 126 -24.39 -3.67 -10.40
CA ASP A 126 -25.53 -3.56 -11.32
C ASP A 126 -26.87 -3.96 -10.68
N LEU A 127 -26.94 -4.17 -9.35
CA LEU A 127 -28.18 -4.52 -8.68
C LEU A 127 -28.95 -3.27 -8.24
N ASP A 128 -30.24 -3.24 -8.58
CA ASP A 128 -31.19 -2.25 -8.12
C ASP A 128 -31.37 -2.32 -6.59
N ALA A 129 -31.28 -1.17 -5.92
CA ALA A 129 -31.33 -1.05 -4.46
C ALA A 129 -32.65 -1.54 -3.87
N ALA A 130 -33.76 -1.39 -4.61
CA ALA A 130 -35.08 -1.86 -4.17
C ALA A 130 -35.18 -3.39 -4.18
N THR A 131 -34.50 -4.05 -5.12
CA THR A 131 -34.46 -5.52 -5.20
C THR A 131 -33.47 -6.10 -4.19
N PHE A 132 -32.36 -5.40 -3.92
CA PHE A 132 -31.33 -5.84 -2.97
C PHE A 132 -31.72 -5.64 -1.50
N SER A 133 -32.53 -4.62 -1.18
CA SER A 133 -32.94 -4.32 0.20
C SER A 133 -33.70 -5.49 0.87
N VAL A 134 -34.41 -6.31 0.09
CA VAL A 134 -35.14 -7.50 0.56
C VAL A 134 -34.19 -8.63 0.96
N HIS A 135 -33.01 -8.71 0.35
CA HIS A 135 -31.99 -9.74 0.62
C HIS A 135 -30.83 -9.24 1.49
N ASN A 136 -30.84 -7.97 1.90
CA ASN A 136 -29.79 -7.40 2.72
C ASN A 136 -29.88 -7.98 4.15
N PRO A 137 -28.84 -8.71 4.63
CA PRO A 137 -28.84 -9.23 6.00
C PRO A 137 -28.70 -8.12 7.06
N VAL A 138 -28.32 -6.90 6.65
CA VAL A 138 -28.20 -5.74 7.54
C VAL A 138 -29.58 -5.11 7.75
N PRO A 139 -30.08 -5.02 9.01
CA PRO A 139 -31.35 -4.38 9.31
C PRO A 139 -31.29 -2.87 9.05
N ASP A 140 -32.43 -2.27 8.69
CA ASP A 140 -32.52 -0.83 8.48
C ASP A 140 -32.19 -0.06 9.78
N PHE A 141 -31.20 0.82 9.68
CA PHE A 141 -30.71 1.66 10.77
C PHE A 141 -31.03 3.15 10.57
N ILE A 142 -31.70 3.52 9.47
CA ILE A 142 -32.09 4.92 9.18
C ILE A 142 -33.07 5.44 10.24
N HIS A 143 -33.94 4.57 10.76
CA HIS A 143 -34.94 4.90 11.76
C HIS A 143 -34.43 4.64 13.18
N CYS A 144 -33.39 5.33 13.61
CA CYS A 144 -32.81 5.13 14.93
C CYS A 144 -33.41 6.02 16.02
N ARG A 145 -33.94 5.38 17.07
CA ARG A 145 -34.39 6.04 18.31
C ARG A 145 -33.67 5.62 19.59
N TYR A 146 -32.78 4.63 19.58
CA TYR A 146 -32.31 4.03 20.86
C TYR A 146 -30.83 3.61 20.97
N LYS A 147 -29.97 3.86 19.97
CA LYS A 147 -28.53 3.48 20.07
C LYS A 147 -27.60 4.49 19.38
N HIS A 148 -26.69 5.09 20.14
CA HIS A 148 -25.68 6.06 19.66
C HIS A 148 -24.78 5.55 18.52
N LEU A 149 -24.51 4.24 18.45
CA LEU A 149 -23.72 3.65 17.35
C LEU A 149 -24.43 3.78 16.00
N HIS A 150 -25.74 3.56 15.95
CA HIS A 150 -26.48 3.63 14.70
C HIS A 150 -26.73 5.08 14.22
N GLU A 151 -26.70 6.04 15.12
CA GLU A 151 -26.76 7.48 14.77
C GLU A 151 -25.48 7.92 14.03
N SER A 152 -24.33 7.34 14.40
CA SER A 152 -23.06 7.53 13.67
C SER A 152 -23.11 6.90 12.28
N ASP A 153 -23.60 5.66 12.18
CA ASP A 153 -23.72 4.94 10.91
C ASP A 153 -24.71 5.62 9.93
N ALA A 154 -25.83 6.13 10.44
CA ALA A 154 -26.79 6.90 9.66
C ALA A 154 -26.20 8.23 9.15
N THR A 155 -25.42 8.92 9.97
CA THR A 155 -24.75 10.17 9.57
C THR A 155 -23.72 9.93 8.46
N ILE A 156 -22.91 8.87 8.56
CA ILE A 156 -21.92 8.50 7.54
C ILE A 156 -22.63 8.15 6.21
N THR A 157 -23.72 7.39 6.27
CA THR A 157 -24.49 6.99 5.08
C THR A 157 -25.13 8.19 4.37
N LEU A 158 -25.70 9.12 5.13
CA LEU A 158 -26.29 10.35 4.58
C LEU A 158 -25.22 11.25 3.93
N GLN A 159 -24.03 11.37 4.53
CA GLN A 159 -22.91 12.09 3.92
C GLN A 159 -22.45 11.45 2.61
N GLN A 160 -22.48 10.11 2.51
CA GLN A 160 -22.07 9.38 1.32
C GLN A 160 -23.05 9.52 0.15
N GLN A 161 -24.35 9.68 0.42
CA GLN A 161 -25.36 10.01 -0.59
C GLN A 161 -25.26 11.44 -1.15
N GLN A 162 -24.56 12.33 -0.46
CA GLN A 162 -24.43 13.75 -0.84
C GLN A 162 -23.27 14.02 -1.83
N TRP A 163 -22.45 13.00 -2.13
CA TRP A 163 -21.35 13.06 -3.12
C TRP A 163 -21.52 12.07 -4.29
N PRO A 164 -22.62 12.08 -5.07
CA PRO A 164 -22.79 11.15 -6.19
C PRO A 164 -22.00 11.53 -7.46
N GLU A 165 -21.34 12.70 -7.54
CA GLU A 165 -20.78 13.21 -8.81
C GLU A 165 -19.30 12.91 -9.10
N TYR A 166 -18.58 12.11 -8.30
CA TYR A 166 -17.15 11.82 -8.58
C TYR A 166 -16.72 10.38 -8.27
N VAL A 167 -17.23 9.36 -8.99
CA VAL A 167 -16.66 7.99 -9.07
C VAL A 167 -16.82 7.39 -10.48
#